data_AF-A0A512CAW3-F1
#
_entry.id   AF-A0A512CAW3-F1
#
_cell.length_a   1.000
_cell.length_b   1.000
_cell.length_c   1.000
_cell.angle_alpha   90.00
_cell.angle_beta   90.00
_cell.angle_gamma   90.00
#
_symmetry.space_group_name_H-M   'P 1'
#
loop_
_entity.id
_entity.type
_entity.pdbx_description
1 polymer ?
#
loop_
_entity_poly.entity_id
_entity_poly.type
_entity_poly.pdbx_seq_one_letter_code
_entity_poly.pdbx_strand_id
1 'polypeptide(L)'
;MNQISDEKKAALISAIDQSENPFVIAQIEALLKREQLLTPIGVLSKDYPLVLQVQSTRDISLQTNLSIKAVNALSRYQELIVWPKFLVSLTMLFISAAIINNFSYDEGHLQYSAFISSLAVIYGILWVLFLMDALLVARLAHTSKVRIAQSSFVRKILSLIFPPMAIGQRHLLEPEKIWLPFYGWSKCNEGLFNHLKKQFSIPMIVIALLIIPVLLIEWQFYEEVETFLNTDLSLVLGLVQGFIWLAFTFEFLLLIAITDDEFTYIKKNWIDLLIILLPFVSFVRSLRLVKVARLSQLSRGYKLRALLMKAREGFIFASFFYRLMAVKPDYQLKKLMKKLNENQKEREIIEEDLAKLSDWLLKKEAKEKVQ
;
A
#
# COMPACT_ATOMS: atom_id res chain seq x y z
N MET A 1 -18.83 2.35 44.87
CA MET A 1 -17.77 2.84 43.94
C MET A 1 -16.35 2.73 44.53
N ASN A 2 -16.13 2.93 45.83
CA ASN A 2 -14.76 2.88 46.40
C ASN A 2 -14.10 1.49 46.41
N GLN A 3 -14.83 0.41 46.76
CA GLN A 3 -14.26 -0.95 46.81
C GLN A 3 -13.70 -1.44 45.45
N ILE A 4 -14.40 -1.15 44.34
CA ILE A 4 -13.96 -1.51 42.97
C ILE A 4 -12.70 -0.74 42.57
N SER A 5 -12.52 0.48 43.10
CA SER A 5 -11.33 1.29 42.87
C SER A 5 -10.13 0.75 43.64
N ASP A 6 -10.33 0.32 44.88
CA ASP A 6 -9.28 -0.20 45.75
C ASP A 6 -8.76 -1.57 45.26
N GLU A 7 -9.64 -2.45 44.81
CA GLU A 7 -9.24 -3.73 44.18
C GLU A 7 -8.43 -3.52 42.90
N LYS A 8 -8.86 -2.61 42.03
CA LYS A 8 -8.11 -2.26 40.81
C LYS A 8 -6.74 -1.66 41.12
N LYS A 9 -6.67 -0.82 42.15
CA LYS A 9 -5.41 -0.19 42.60
C LYS A 9 -4.44 -1.25 43.13
N ALA A 10 -4.91 -2.18 43.97
CA ALA A 10 -4.11 -3.28 44.49
C ALA A 10 -3.60 -4.21 43.36
N ALA A 11 -4.48 -4.55 42.40
CA ALA A 11 -4.10 -5.34 41.23
C ALA A 11 -3.05 -4.61 40.37
N LEU A 12 -3.15 -3.30 40.21
CA LEU A 12 -2.18 -2.50 39.46
C LEU A 12 -0.81 -2.48 40.15
N ILE A 13 -0.77 -2.26 41.47
CA ILE A 13 0.47 -2.28 42.25
C ILE A 13 1.15 -3.64 42.13
N SER A 14 0.39 -4.73 42.29
CA SER A 14 0.94 -6.07 42.14
C SER A 14 1.45 -6.35 40.71
N ALA A 15 0.81 -5.82 39.68
CA ALA A 15 1.28 -5.94 38.30
C ALA A 15 2.55 -5.12 38.02
N ILE A 16 2.71 -3.97 38.67
CA ILE A 16 3.92 -3.14 38.59
C ILE A 16 5.08 -3.86 39.29
N ASP A 17 4.86 -4.43 40.48
CA ASP A 17 5.88 -5.17 41.23
C ASP A 17 6.35 -6.43 40.48
N GLN A 18 5.48 -7.04 39.68
CA GLN A 18 5.80 -8.20 38.83
C GLN A 18 6.40 -7.82 37.46
N SER A 19 6.44 -6.53 37.10
CA SER A 19 6.91 -6.10 35.78
C SER A 19 8.43 -6.07 35.73
N GLU A 20 9.05 -7.04 35.06
CA GLU A 20 10.51 -7.08 34.86
C GLU A 20 11.01 -6.16 33.74
N ASN A 21 10.13 -5.46 33.02
CA ASN A 21 10.52 -4.61 31.90
C ASN A 21 11.02 -3.23 32.37
N PRO A 22 12.34 -2.92 32.27
CA PRO A 22 12.90 -1.67 32.80
C PRO A 22 12.37 -0.42 32.09
N PHE A 23 11.94 -0.54 30.83
CA PHE A 23 11.35 0.57 30.10
C PHE A 23 9.98 0.97 30.66
N VAL A 24 9.17 0.00 31.06
CA VAL A 24 7.85 0.25 31.66
C VAL A 24 8.02 0.89 33.03
N ILE A 25 8.97 0.41 33.83
CA ILE A 25 9.30 1.00 35.14
C ILE A 25 9.73 2.46 34.99
N ALA A 26 10.64 2.77 34.05
CA ALA A 26 11.08 4.13 33.81
C ALA A 26 9.95 5.06 33.34
N GLN A 27 9.00 4.56 32.53
CA GLN A 27 7.80 5.31 32.15
C GLN A 27 6.91 5.61 33.35
N ILE A 28 6.68 4.63 34.21
CA ILE A 28 5.88 4.79 35.42
C ILE A 28 6.55 5.79 36.37
N GLU A 29 7.87 5.71 36.57
CA GLU A 29 8.61 6.67 37.38
C GLU A 29 8.50 8.10 36.83
N ALA A 30 8.60 8.27 35.51
CA ALA A 30 8.42 9.56 34.86
C ALA A 30 7.00 10.11 35.02
N LEU A 31 5.98 9.26 34.94
CA LEU A 31 4.58 9.63 35.17
C LEU A 31 4.32 10.01 36.63
N LEU A 32 4.84 9.25 37.59
CA LEU A 32 4.72 9.54 39.03
C LEU A 32 5.36 10.88 39.40
N LYS A 33 6.53 11.20 38.83
CA LYS A 33 7.16 12.52 39.00
C LYS A 33 6.30 13.68 38.48
N ARG A 34 5.34 13.41 37.59
CA ARG A 34 4.48 14.41 36.92
C ARG A 34 3.05 14.45 37.45
N GLU A 35 2.72 13.65 38.46
CA GLU A 35 1.36 13.53 39.00
C GLU A 35 0.74 14.88 39.35
N GLN A 36 1.52 15.78 39.97
CA GLN A 36 1.06 17.11 40.40
C GLN A 36 0.56 17.98 39.24
N LEU A 37 1.17 17.87 38.05
CA LEU A 37 0.79 18.65 36.87
C LEU A 37 -0.52 18.15 36.24
N LEU A 38 -0.84 16.87 36.43
CA LEU A 38 -2.00 16.21 35.80
C LEU A 38 -3.25 16.21 36.69
N THR A 39 -3.12 16.63 37.95
CA THR A 39 -4.23 16.71 38.93
C THR A 39 -5.48 17.41 38.38
N PRO A 40 -5.38 18.57 37.69
CA PRO A 40 -6.54 19.26 37.12
C PRO A 40 -7.32 18.42 36.10
N ILE A 41 -6.60 17.67 35.27
CA ILE A 41 -7.16 16.76 34.25
C ILE A 41 -7.92 15.61 34.94
N GLY A 42 -7.37 15.09 36.04
CA GLY A 42 -8.00 14.04 36.84
C GLY A 42 -9.36 14.47 37.41
N VAL A 43 -9.48 15.73 37.85
CA VAL A 43 -10.77 16.28 38.32
C VAL A 43 -11.77 16.38 37.18
N LEU A 44 -11.34 16.91 36.02
CA LEU A 44 -12.18 17.09 34.84
C LEU A 44 -12.64 15.76 34.20
N SER A 45 -11.88 14.68 34.42
CA SER A 45 -12.19 13.35 33.87
C SER A 45 -13.54 12.77 34.32
N LYS A 46 -14.08 13.26 35.44
CA LYS A 46 -15.42 12.89 35.93
C LYS A 46 -16.52 13.39 34.98
N ASP A 47 -16.33 14.56 34.40
CA ASP A 47 -17.28 15.21 33.51
C ASP A 47 -17.00 14.88 32.03
N TYR A 48 -15.75 14.50 31.71
CA TYR A 48 -15.31 14.14 30.37
C TYR A 48 -14.64 12.75 30.33
N PRO A 49 -15.42 11.65 30.30
CA PRO A 49 -14.88 10.28 30.35
C PRO A 49 -14.00 9.91 29.15
N LEU A 50 -14.11 10.64 28.05
CA LEU A 50 -13.24 10.55 26.87
C LEU A 50 -11.76 10.84 27.16
N VAL A 51 -11.46 11.61 28.22
CA VAL A 51 -10.08 11.88 28.68
C VAL A 51 -9.41 10.62 29.24
N LEU A 52 -10.21 9.61 29.65
CA LEU A 52 -9.72 8.34 30.19
C LEU A 52 -9.65 7.21 29.15
N GLN A 53 -9.91 7.48 27.87
CA GLN A 53 -9.76 6.48 26.82
C GLN A 53 -8.28 6.25 26.50
N VAL A 54 -7.66 5.31 27.22
CA VAL A 54 -6.26 4.91 27.04
C VAL A 54 -6.08 3.88 25.91
N GLN A 55 -7.15 3.20 25.52
CA GLN A 55 -7.05 2.11 24.54
C GLN A 55 -6.80 2.64 23.13
N SER A 56 -5.69 2.19 22.55
CA SER A 56 -5.41 2.41 21.14
C SER A 56 -6.51 1.76 20.30
N THR A 57 -7.12 2.52 19.40
CA THR A 57 -8.07 2.01 18.40
C THR A 57 -7.40 1.20 17.27
N ARG A 58 -6.08 0.97 17.36
CA ARG A 58 -5.31 0.27 16.34
C ARG A 58 -5.54 -1.24 16.43
N ASP A 59 -6.19 -1.79 15.41
CA ASP A 59 -6.33 -3.23 15.24
C ASP A 59 -5.13 -3.80 14.48
N ILE A 60 -4.27 -4.51 15.23
CA ILE A 60 -3.07 -5.17 14.71
C ILE A 60 -3.32 -6.68 14.51
N SER A 61 -4.52 -7.18 14.82
CA SER A 61 -4.82 -8.61 14.75
C SER A 61 -4.87 -9.10 13.30
N LEU A 62 -4.25 -10.24 13.00
CA LEU A 62 -4.36 -10.84 11.66
C LEU A 62 -5.67 -11.65 11.58
N GLN A 63 -6.66 -11.13 10.85
CA GLN A 63 -7.95 -11.81 10.65
C GLN A 63 -8.12 -12.23 9.19
N THR A 64 -8.05 -13.54 8.93
CA THR A 64 -8.09 -14.15 7.59
C THR A 64 -9.21 -15.19 7.52
N ASN A 65 -9.58 -15.62 6.31
CA ASN A 65 -10.65 -16.60 6.06
C ASN A 65 -11.98 -16.26 6.75
N LEU A 66 -12.34 -14.98 6.76
CA LEU A 66 -13.59 -14.49 7.33
C LEU A 66 -14.77 -15.01 6.52
N SER A 67 -15.75 -15.61 7.20
CA SER A 67 -17.01 -15.97 6.56
C SER A 67 -17.78 -14.71 6.18
N ILE A 68 -18.13 -14.58 4.90
CA ILE A 68 -19.11 -13.59 4.47
C ILE A 68 -20.48 -14.23 4.57
N LYS A 69 -21.41 -13.58 5.28
CA LYS A 69 -22.80 -13.98 5.23
C LYS A 69 -23.36 -13.47 3.91
N ALA A 70 -23.69 -14.38 3.01
CA ALA A 70 -24.28 -14.03 1.72
C ALA A 70 -25.76 -13.62 1.90
N VAL A 71 -25.97 -12.41 2.41
CA VAL A 71 -27.29 -11.86 2.74
C VAL A 71 -28.09 -11.54 1.46
N ASN A 72 -27.42 -11.10 0.39
CA ASN A 72 -28.06 -10.58 -0.82
C ASN A 72 -27.52 -11.26 -2.10
N ALA A 73 -28.26 -11.12 -3.22
CA ALA A 73 -27.81 -11.60 -4.53
C ALA A 73 -26.46 -10.97 -4.95
N LEU A 74 -26.22 -9.71 -4.57
CA LEU A 74 -24.96 -9.02 -4.83
C LEU A 74 -23.76 -9.65 -4.12
N SER A 75 -23.91 -10.02 -2.84
CA SER A 75 -22.82 -10.67 -2.07
C SER A 75 -22.53 -12.08 -2.61
N ARG A 76 -23.57 -12.84 -3.02
CA ARG A 76 -23.39 -14.15 -3.65
C ARG A 76 -22.63 -14.05 -4.97
N TYR A 77 -23.03 -13.09 -5.82
CA TYR A 77 -22.33 -12.80 -7.07
C TYR A 77 -20.87 -12.43 -6.81
N GLN A 78 -20.62 -11.60 -5.79
CA GLN A 78 -19.27 -11.20 -5.43
C GLN A 78 -18.41 -12.40 -5.01
N GLU A 79 -18.89 -13.26 -4.11
CA GLU A 79 -18.16 -14.46 -3.68
C GLU A 79 -17.77 -15.37 -4.85
N LEU A 80 -18.65 -15.52 -5.84
CA LEU A 80 -18.41 -16.35 -7.01
C LEU A 80 -17.43 -15.72 -8.01
N ILE A 81 -17.52 -14.41 -8.26
CA ILE A 81 -16.74 -13.75 -9.31
C ILE A 81 -15.32 -13.37 -8.86
N VAL A 82 -15.07 -13.27 -7.55
CA VAL A 82 -13.82 -12.72 -7.01
C VAL A 82 -12.59 -13.53 -7.45
N TRP A 83 -12.65 -14.87 -7.44
CA TRP A 83 -11.53 -15.71 -7.87
C TRP A 83 -11.27 -15.64 -9.39
N PRO A 84 -12.28 -15.82 -10.27
CA PRO A 84 -12.10 -15.58 -11.70
C PRO A 84 -11.59 -14.17 -12.01
N LYS A 85 -12.11 -13.15 -11.32
CA LYS A 85 -11.71 -11.76 -11.54
C LYS A 85 -10.25 -11.51 -11.18
N PHE A 86 -9.77 -12.09 -10.09
CA PHE A 86 -8.35 -12.06 -9.73
C PHE A 86 -7.47 -12.64 -10.85
N LEU A 87 -7.83 -13.81 -11.39
CA LEU A 87 -7.07 -14.43 -12.48
C LEU A 87 -7.08 -13.59 -13.76
N VAL A 88 -8.22 -13.02 -14.12
CA VAL A 88 -8.30 -12.13 -15.29
C VAL A 88 -7.45 -10.88 -15.05
N SER A 89 -7.54 -10.24 -13.88
CA SER A 89 -6.69 -9.08 -13.55
C SER A 89 -5.20 -9.42 -13.59
N LEU A 90 -4.79 -10.57 -13.07
CA LEU A 90 -3.40 -11.04 -13.08
C LEU A 90 -2.93 -11.30 -14.52
N THR A 91 -3.77 -11.92 -15.34
CA THR A 91 -3.49 -12.16 -16.77
C THR A 91 -3.35 -10.83 -17.51
N MET A 92 -4.23 -9.86 -17.26
CA MET A 92 -4.13 -8.53 -17.85
C MET A 92 -2.87 -7.80 -17.38
N LEU A 93 -2.44 -7.98 -16.14
CA LEU A 93 -1.16 -7.43 -15.66
C LEU A 93 0.03 -8.06 -16.40
N PHE A 94 0.01 -9.38 -16.62
CA PHE A 94 1.05 -10.07 -17.38
C PHE A 94 1.11 -9.60 -18.83
N ILE A 95 -0.05 -9.48 -19.49
CA ILE A 95 -0.15 -8.93 -20.85
C ILE A 95 0.36 -7.48 -20.87
N SER A 96 0.04 -6.67 -19.85
CA SER A 96 0.55 -5.30 -19.74
C SER A 96 2.08 -5.29 -19.67
N ALA A 97 2.68 -6.16 -18.86
CA ALA A 97 4.14 -6.30 -18.76
C ALA A 97 4.75 -6.69 -20.12
N ALA A 98 4.16 -7.67 -20.80
CA ALA A 98 4.63 -8.13 -22.11
C ALA A 98 4.51 -7.05 -23.18
N ILE A 99 3.41 -6.30 -23.22
CA ILE A 99 3.21 -5.17 -24.14
C ILE A 99 4.25 -4.08 -23.85
N ILE A 100 4.31 -3.59 -22.60
CA ILE A 100 5.21 -2.50 -22.20
C ILE A 100 6.68 -2.84 -22.52
N ASN A 101 7.07 -4.09 -22.28
CA ASN A 101 8.45 -4.50 -22.46
C ASN A 101 8.81 -4.80 -23.93
N ASN A 102 7.94 -5.45 -24.70
CA ASN A 102 8.21 -5.68 -26.13
C ASN A 102 8.11 -4.39 -26.96
N PHE A 103 7.29 -3.41 -26.53
CA PHE A 103 7.36 -2.08 -27.12
C PHE A 103 8.73 -1.42 -26.93
N SER A 104 9.53 -1.86 -25.95
CA SER A 104 10.84 -1.29 -25.60
C SER A 104 11.99 -1.69 -26.53
N TYR A 105 11.85 -2.78 -27.31
CA TYR A 105 12.99 -3.38 -28.01
C TYR A 105 13.18 -2.99 -29.49
N ASP A 106 12.21 -2.39 -30.17
CA ASP A 106 12.34 -2.17 -31.62
C ASP A 106 12.90 -0.77 -31.96
N GLU A 107 14.20 -0.71 -32.25
CA GLU A 107 14.89 0.43 -32.83
C GLU A 107 14.70 0.45 -34.36
N GLY A 108 13.95 1.43 -34.86
CA GLY A 108 14.09 1.89 -36.25
C GLY A 108 13.02 1.45 -37.25
N HIS A 109 12.25 0.40 -36.99
CA HIS A 109 11.11 0.04 -37.84
C HIS A 109 9.85 -0.18 -36.98
N LEU A 110 8.77 0.54 -37.29
CA LEU A 110 7.44 0.29 -36.73
C LEU A 110 6.87 -1.02 -37.31
N GLN A 111 7.55 -2.14 -37.09
CA GLN A 111 6.92 -3.44 -37.30
C GLN A 111 6.06 -3.70 -36.07
N TYR A 112 4.76 -3.44 -36.20
CA TYR A 112 3.79 -4.06 -35.30
C TYR A 112 3.96 -5.57 -35.47
N SER A 113 4.73 -6.19 -34.57
CA SER A 113 4.79 -7.65 -34.56
C SER A 113 3.36 -8.14 -34.39
N ALA A 114 2.92 -9.07 -35.25
CA ALA A 114 1.58 -9.64 -35.19
C ALA A 114 1.25 -10.16 -33.78
N PHE A 115 2.29 -10.52 -33.03
CA PHE A 115 2.26 -10.84 -31.61
C PHE A 115 1.71 -9.73 -30.71
N ILE A 116 2.26 -8.50 -30.76
CA ILE A 116 1.79 -7.38 -29.92
C ILE A 116 0.34 -7.01 -30.26
N SER A 117 0.00 -7.00 -31.55
CA SER A 117 -1.37 -6.73 -31.99
C SER A 117 -2.34 -7.77 -31.44
N SER A 118 -1.97 -9.06 -31.51
CA SER A 118 -2.77 -10.16 -30.94
C SER A 118 -2.96 -10.01 -29.43
N LEU A 119 -1.89 -9.68 -28.69
CA LEU A 119 -1.97 -9.42 -27.25
C LEU A 119 -2.88 -8.23 -26.91
N ALA A 120 -2.83 -7.16 -27.70
CA ALA A 120 -3.70 -5.99 -27.51
C ALA A 120 -5.19 -6.32 -27.77
N VAL A 121 -5.48 -7.16 -28.77
CA VAL A 121 -6.85 -7.64 -29.02
C VAL A 121 -7.34 -8.48 -27.85
N ILE A 122 -6.52 -9.43 -27.36
CA ILE A 122 -6.85 -10.24 -26.18
C ILE A 122 -7.10 -9.34 -24.96
N TYR A 123 -6.22 -8.36 -24.72
CA TYR A 123 -6.39 -7.39 -23.64
C TYR A 123 -7.72 -6.62 -23.76
N GLY A 124 -8.08 -6.17 -24.97
CA GLY A 124 -9.35 -5.51 -25.25
C GLY A 124 -10.57 -6.39 -24.99
N ILE A 125 -10.51 -7.68 -25.35
CA ILE A 125 -11.58 -8.66 -25.06
C ILE A 125 -11.73 -8.85 -23.55
N LEU A 126 -10.63 -9.04 -22.82
CA LEU A 126 -10.66 -9.18 -21.36
C LEU A 126 -11.19 -7.91 -20.68
N TRP A 127 -10.90 -6.73 -21.26
CA TRP A 127 -11.41 -5.45 -20.78
C TRP A 127 -12.95 -5.38 -20.82
N VAL A 128 -13.58 -5.94 -21.85
CA VAL A 128 -15.05 -6.03 -21.95
C VAL A 128 -15.66 -6.82 -20.78
N LEU A 129 -14.96 -7.84 -20.26
CA LEU A 129 -15.43 -8.60 -19.08
C LEU A 129 -15.56 -7.70 -17.84
N PHE A 130 -14.66 -6.72 -17.66
CA PHE A 130 -14.76 -5.75 -16.55
C PHE A 130 -15.94 -4.80 -16.73
N LEU A 131 -16.20 -4.38 -17.97
CA LEU A 131 -17.36 -3.56 -18.30
C LEU A 131 -18.67 -4.32 -18.03
N MET A 132 -18.75 -5.59 -18.43
CA MET A 132 -19.87 -6.47 -18.11
C MET A 132 -20.06 -6.67 -16.60
N ASP A 133 -18.98 -6.95 -15.86
CA ASP A 133 -19.00 -7.09 -14.39
C ASP A 133 -19.48 -5.80 -13.69
N ALA A 134 -19.07 -4.63 -14.19
CA ALA A 134 -19.55 -3.35 -13.65
C ALA A 134 -21.05 -3.13 -13.91
N LEU A 135 -21.54 -3.44 -15.12
CA LEU A 135 -22.96 -3.35 -15.46
C LEU A 135 -23.80 -4.34 -14.63
N LEU A 136 -23.33 -5.58 -14.43
CA LEU A 136 -24.00 -6.57 -13.61
C LEU A 136 -24.09 -6.14 -12.15
N VAL A 137 -23.00 -5.62 -11.57
CA VAL A 137 -23.02 -5.07 -10.20
C VAL A 137 -23.99 -3.89 -10.09
N ALA A 138 -24.00 -2.97 -11.05
CA ALA A 138 -24.93 -1.84 -11.06
C ALA A 138 -26.39 -2.31 -11.13
N ARG A 139 -26.69 -3.28 -12.00
CA ARG A 139 -28.02 -3.89 -12.13
C ARG A 139 -28.46 -4.61 -10.85
N LEU A 140 -27.57 -5.41 -10.25
CA LEU A 140 -27.85 -6.15 -9.02
C LEU A 140 -28.02 -5.22 -7.81
N ALA A 141 -27.24 -4.15 -7.73
CA ALA A 141 -27.38 -3.13 -6.69
C ALA A 141 -28.71 -2.38 -6.81
N HIS A 142 -29.12 -2.01 -8.04
CA HIS A 142 -30.41 -1.38 -8.29
C HIS A 142 -31.58 -2.31 -7.95
N THR A 143 -31.52 -3.57 -8.40
CA THR A 143 -32.57 -4.57 -8.18
C THR A 143 -32.71 -4.93 -6.69
N SER A 144 -31.60 -5.03 -5.98
CA SER A 144 -31.58 -5.39 -4.55
C SER A 144 -31.79 -4.18 -3.62
N LYS A 145 -31.87 -2.96 -4.16
CA LYS A 145 -31.96 -1.68 -3.40
C LYS A 145 -30.88 -1.53 -2.32
N VAL A 146 -29.68 -2.06 -2.56
CA VAL A 146 -28.58 -2.00 -1.60
C VAL A 146 -27.65 -0.84 -1.94
N ARG A 147 -27.27 -0.04 -0.93
CA ARG A 147 -26.27 1.02 -1.09
C ARG A 147 -24.87 0.42 -1.08
N ILE A 148 -24.12 0.65 -2.15
CA ILE A 148 -22.70 0.28 -2.26
C ILE A 148 -21.88 1.30 -1.47
N ALA A 149 -20.87 0.85 -0.74
CA ALA A 149 -19.92 1.75 -0.07
C ALA A 149 -19.15 2.60 -1.10
N GLN A 150 -19.04 3.91 -0.85
CA GLN A 150 -18.44 4.86 -1.80
C GLN A 150 -16.98 4.50 -2.15
N SER A 151 -16.19 4.09 -1.17
CA SER A 151 -14.79 3.66 -1.36
C SER A 151 -14.67 2.44 -2.29
N SER A 152 -15.54 1.44 -2.11
CA SER A 152 -15.60 0.26 -2.97
C SER A 152 -16.08 0.59 -4.39
N PHE A 153 -16.97 1.58 -4.53
CA PHE A 153 -17.44 2.05 -5.84
C PHE A 153 -16.33 2.78 -6.61
N VAL A 154 -15.59 3.69 -5.98
CA VAL A 154 -14.47 4.41 -6.63
C VAL A 154 -13.43 3.41 -7.16
N ARG A 155 -13.06 2.40 -6.37
CA ARG A 155 -12.13 1.34 -6.81
C ARG A 155 -12.68 0.53 -7.99
N LYS A 156 -14.00 0.30 -8.04
CA LYS A 156 -14.63 -0.36 -9.20
C LYS A 156 -14.47 0.49 -10.46
N ILE A 157 -14.69 1.79 -10.38
CA ILE A 157 -14.47 2.71 -11.52
C ILE A 157 -13.00 2.74 -11.92
N LEU A 158 -12.08 2.80 -10.95
CA LEU A 158 -10.65 2.73 -11.26
C LEU A 158 -10.27 1.40 -11.92
N SER A 159 -10.90 0.28 -11.55
CA SER A 159 -10.69 -1.01 -12.21
C SER A 159 -11.24 -1.09 -13.64
N LEU A 160 -12.13 -0.18 -14.05
CA LEU A 160 -12.52 -0.07 -15.46
C LEU A 160 -11.44 0.65 -16.27
N ILE A 161 -10.80 1.66 -15.70
CA ILE A 161 -9.71 2.38 -16.37
C ILE A 161 -8.45 1.51 -16.40
N PHE A 162 -8.14 0.84 -15.29
CA PHE A 162 -6.97 -0.01 -15.11
C PHE A 162 -7.36 -1.34 -14.45
N PRO A 163 -7.75 -2.36 -15.23
CA PRO A 163 -8.21 -3.68 -14.74
C PRO A 163 -7.28 -4.42 -13.78
N PRO A 164 -5.93 -4.33 -13.91
CA PRO A 164 -5.02 -4.94 -12.94
C PRO A 164 -5.24 -4.44 -11.50
N MET A 165 -5.85 -3.26 -11.30
CA MET A 165 -6.16 -2.76 -9.95
C MET A 165 -7.12 -3.68 -9.16
N ALA A 166 -7.85 -4.58 -9.82
CA ALA A 166 -8.78 -5.48 -9.13
C ALA A 166 -8.13 -6.73 -8.50
N ILE A 167 -6.79 -6.84 -8.48
CA ILE A 167 -6.04 -7.92 -7.79
C ILE A 167 -6.40 -8.04 -6.29
N GLY A 168 -6.77 -6.94 -5.63
CA GLY A 168 -7.25 -6.94 -4.24
C GLY A 168 -8.68 -6.40 -4.15
N GLN A 169 -9.68 -7.26 -4.38
CA GLN A 169 -11.07 -6.83 -4.43
C GLN A 169 -11.65 -6.63 -3.03
N ARG A 170 -12.08 -5.40 -2.72
CA ARG A 170 -12.83 -5.08 -1.50
C ARG A 170 -14.28 -5.54 -1.59
N HIS A 171 -14.85 -5.92 -0.46
CA HIS A 171 -16.26 -6.24 -0.37
C HIS A 171 -17.11 -4.98 -0.63
N LEU A 172 -18.20 -5.13 -1.40
CA LEU A 172 -18.99 -3.98 -1.87
C LEU A 172 -19.83 -3.33 -0.76
N LEU A 173 -20.18 -4.12 0.26
CA LEU A 173 -21.02 -3.69 1.39
C LEU A 173 -20.20 -3.41 2.67
N GLU A 174 -19.11 -4.14 2.85
CA GLU A 174 -18.27 -4.10 4.05
C GLU A 174 -16.83 -3.76 3.61
N PRO A 175 -16.50 -2.50 3.34
CA PRO A 175 -15.22 -2.11 2.73
C PRO A 175 -13.99 -2.48 3.58
N GLU A 176 -14.19 -2.80 4.86
CA GLU A 176 -13.19 -3.33 5.78
C GLU A 176 -12.77 -4.78 5.44
N LYS A 177 -13.44 -5.46 4.51
CA LYS A 177 -13.08 -6.80 4.06
C LYS A 177 -12.50 -6.74 2.66
N ILE A 178 -11.36 -7.40 2.47
CA ILE A 178 -10.70 -7.59 1.18
C ILE A 178 -10.50 -9.07 0.91
N TRP A 179 -10.68 -9.46 -0.34
CA TRP A 179 -10.29 -10.79 -0.76
C TRP A 179 -8.87 -10.77 -1.31
N LEU A 180 -8.07 -11.74 -0.86
CA LEU A 180 -6.70 -11.94 -1.30
C LEU A 180 -6.50 -13.41 -1.72
N PRO A 181 -5.62 -13.66 -2.71
CA PRO A 181 -5.20 -15.02 -3.01
C PRO A 181 -4.56 -15.64 -1.76
N PHE A 182 -4.81 -16.93 -1.53
CA PHE A 182 -4.33 -17.73 -0.39
C PHE A 182 -4.89 -17.40 1.00
N TYR A 183 -5.28 -16.14 1.27
CA TYR A 183 -5.84 -15.71 2.56
C TYR A 183 -7.36 -15.61 2.58
N GLY A 184 -8.00 -15.70 1.40
CA GLY A 184 -9.44 -15.55 1.25
C GLY A 184 -9.91 -14.16 1.67
N TRP A 185 -11.12 -14.08 2.21
CA TRP A 185 -11.65 -12.85 2.79
C TRP A 185 -10.93 -12.52 4.09
N SER A 186 -10.30 -11.37 4.16
CA SER A 186 -9.51 -10.91 5.29
C SER A 186 -9.90 -9.48 5.67
N LYS A 187 -9.67 -9.11 6.94
CA LYS A 187 -9.92 -7.73 7.39
C LYS A 187 -8.80 -6.81 6.91
N CYS A 188 -9.15 -5.71 6.25
CA CYS A 188 -8.28 -4.58 5.96
C CYS A 188 -7.92 -3.91 7.29
N ASN A 189 -6.75 -4.24 7.83
CA ASN A 189 -6.22 -3.56 9.00
C ASN A 189 -4.69 -3.49 8.94
N GLU A 190 -4.09 -2.83 9.93
CA GLU A 190 -2.64 -2.69 10.01
C GLU A 190 -1.92 -4.05 10.16
N GLY A 191 -2.57 -5.02 10.81
CA GLY A 191 -2.05 -6.38 10.98
C GLY A 191 -1.81 -7.07 9.64
N LEU A 192 -2.83 -7.14 8.78
CA LEU A 192 -2.74 -7.74 7.45
C LEU A 192 -1.74 -7.01 6.55
N PHE A 193 -1.74 -5.67 6.59
CA PHE A 193 -0.80 -4.85 5.84
C PHE A 193 0.65 -5.13 6.24
N ASN A 194 0.95 -5.15 7.54
CA ASN A 194 2.30 -5.40 8.05
C ASN A 194 2.76 -6.83 7.75
N HIS A 195 1.87 -7.81 7.85
CA HIS A 195 2.16 -9.20 7.51
C HIS A 195 2.57 -9.36 6.06
N LEU A 196 1.76 -8.84 5.12
CA LEU A 196 2.08 -8.92 3.69
C LEU A 196 3.31 -8.10 3.32
N LYS A 197 3.47 -6.91 3.90
CA LYS A 197 4.67 -6.11 3.70
C LYS A 197 5.93 -6.85 4.14
N LYS A 198 5.87 -7.60 5.25
CA LYS A 198 6.98 -8.42 5.72
C LYS A 198 7.23 -9.60 4.77
N GLN A 199 6.17 -10.24 4.27
CA GLN A 199 6.28 -11.34 3.31
C GLN A 199 6.91 -10.92 1.99
N PHE A 200 6.57 -9.73 1.48
CA PHE A 200 7.11 -9.21 0.23
C PHE A 200 8.46 -8.51 0.36
N SER A 201 8.91 -8.12 1.57
CA SER A 201 10.14 -7.35 1.74
C SER A 201 11.38 -8.07 1.20
N ILE A 202 11.56 -9.36 1.53
CA ILE A 202 12.72 -10.15 1.12
C ILE A 202 12.67 -10.50 -0.37
N PRO A 203 11.57 -11.10 -0.91
CA PRO A 203 11.48 -11.37 -2.34
C PRO A 203 11.73 -10.14 -3.21
N MET A 204 11.21 -8.97 -2.79
CA MET A 204 11.39 -7.75 -3.56
C MET A 204 12.82 -7.22 -3.55
N ILE A 205 13.56 -7.41 -2.45
CA ILE A 205 15.00 -7.09 -2.42
C ILE A 205 15.75 -7.98 -3.42
N VAL A 206 15.44 -9.27 -3.47
CA VAL A 206 16.07 -10.21 -4.42
C VAL A 206 15.76 -9.84 -5.87
N ILE A 207 14.49 -9.54 -6.17
CA ILE A 207 14.06 -9.12 -7.52
C ILE A 207 14.71 -7.79 -7.91
N ALA A 208 14.78 -6.84 -6.97
CA ALA A 208 15.44 -5.57 -7.22
C ALA A 208 16.95 -5.74 -7.44
N LEU A 209 17.60 -6.66 -6.72
CA LEU A 209 19.02 -6.98 -6.91
C LEU A 209 19.28 -7.60 -8.28
N LEU A 210 18.32 -8.38 -8.81
CA LEU A 210 18.41 -9.01 -10.12
C LEU A 210 18.53 -8.01 -11.27
N ILE A 211 18.19 -6.73 -11.06
CA ILE A 211 18.44 -5.69 -12.06
C ILE A 211 19.94 -5.50 -12.33
N ILE A 212 20.81 -5.65 -11.34
CA ILE A 212 22.25 -5.39 -11.47
C ILE A 212 22.89 -6.34 -12.51
N PRO A 213 22.74 -7.67 -12.40
CA PRO A 213 23.30 -8.57 -13.41
C PRO A 213 22.64 -8.38 -14.78
N VAL A 214 21.34 -8.06 -14.84
CA VAL A 214 20.67 -7.75 -16.12
C VAL A 214 21.34 -6.58 -16.83
N LEU A 215 21.65 -5.50 -16.10
CA LEU A 215 22.32 -4.32 -16.66
C LEU A 215 23.77 -4.57 -17.03
N LEU A 216 24.46 -5.35 -16.23
CA LEU A 216 25.85 -5.72 -16.49
C LEU A 216 25.96 -6.55 -17.77
N ILE A 217 25.03 -7.50 -17.96
CA ILE A 217 24.95 -8.31 -19.18
C ILE A 217 24.62 -7.40 -20.38
N GLU A 218 23.60 -6.54 -20.26
CA GLU A 218 23.19 -5.65 -21.34
C GLU A 218 24.29 -4.66 -21.77
N TRP A 219 25.11 -4.18 -20.82
CA TRP A 219 26.12 -3.16 -21.11
C TRP A 219 27.48 -3.72 -21.57
N GLN A 220 27.94 -4.81 -20.98
CA GLN A 220 29.32 -5.27 -21.15
C GLN A 220 29.43 -6.66 -21.80
N PHE A 221 28.47 -7.55 -21.56
CA PHE A 221 28.59 -8.97 -21.91
C PHE A 221 27.55 -9.44 -22.94
N TYR A 222 26.91 -8.53 -23.64
CA TYR A 222 25.79 -8.84 -24.54
C TYR A 222 26.18 -9.93 -25.57
N GLU A 223 27.23 -9.68 -26.35
CA GLU A 223 27.70 -10.58 -27.42
C GLU A 223 28.19 -11.95 -26.88
N GLU A 224 28.91 -11.93 -25.76
CA GLU A 224 29.49 -13.13 -25.14
C GLU A 224 28.38 -14.06 -24.61
N VAL A 225 27.36 -13.48 -23.98
CA VAL A 225 26.23 -14.22 -23.41
C VAL A 225 25.27 -14.68 -24.50
N GLU A 226 25.04 -13.88 -25.54
CA GLU A 226 24.22 -14.27 -26.69
C GLU A 226 24.79 -15.50 -27.40
N THR A 227 26.10 -15.47 -27.66
CA THR A 227 26.82 -16.60 -28.26
C THR A 227 26.77 -17.85 -27.37
N PHE A 228 26.87 -17.68 -26.04
CA PHE A 228 26.80 -18.79 -25.10
C PHE A 228 25.41 -19.43 -25.01
N LEU A 229 24.34 -18.62 -25.03
CA LEU A 229 22.97 -19.09 -24.87
C LEU A 229 22.33 -19.59 -26.17
N ASN A 230 22.93 -19.33 -27.34
CA ASN A 230 22.39 -19.67 -28.67
C ASN A 230 20.91 -19.27 -28.85
N THR A 231 20.49 -18.22 -28.15
CA THR A 231 19.10 -17.75 -28.09
C THR A 231 19.14 -16.25 -28.17
N ASP A 232 18.06 -15.66 -28.68
CA ASP A 232 17.86 -14.23 -28.72
C ASP A 232 17.93 -13.61 -27.31
N LEU A 233 19.09 -13.05 -26.96
CA LEU A 233 19.38 -12.50 -25.63
C LEU A 233 18.45 -11.33 -25.31
N SER A 234 18.09 -10.57 -26.35
CA SER A 234 17.10 -9.49 -26.26
C SER A 234 15.80 -9.95 -25.64
N LEU A 235 15.25 -11.06 -26.16
CA LEU A 235 13.99 -11.61 -25.71
C LEU A 235 14.09 -12.02 -24.23
N VAL A 236 15.18 -12.70 -23.84
CA VAL A 236 15.40 -13.16 -22.47
C VAL A 236 15.52 -11.97 -21.50
N LEU A 237 16.37 -11.00 -21.80
CA LEU A 237 16.53 -9.79 -20.99
C LEU A 237 15.21 -9.04 -20.88
N GLY A 238 14.46 -8.97 -21.97
CA GLY A 238 13.14 -8.38 -21.98
C GLY A 238 12.13 -9.11 -21.07
N LEU A 239 12.06 -10.43 -21.13
CA LEU A 239 11.20 -11.21 -20.24
C LEU A 239 11.56 -11.00 -18.77
N VAL A 240 12.85 -10.94 -18.44
CA VAL A 240 13.33 -10.67 -17.09
C VAL A 240 12.96 -9.24 -16.63
N GLN A 241 13.18 -8.23 -17.46
CA GLN A 241 12.80 -6.84 -17.16
C GLN A 241 11.27 -6.68 -17.01
N GLY A 242 10.49 -7.40 -17.81
CA GLY A 242 9.04 -7.49 -17.70
C GLY A 242 8.59 -8.19 -16.42
N PHE A 243 9.27 -9.27 -16.03
CA PHE A 243 9.02 -9.97 -14.76
C PHE A 243 9.32 -9.09 -13.54
N ILE A 244 10.45 -8.37 -13.55
CA ILE A 244 10.78 -7.39 -12.50
C ILE A 244 9.67 -6.35 -12.38
N TRP A 245 9.24 -5.77 -13.51
CA TRP A 245 8.14 -4.79 -13.51
C TRP A 245 6.84 -5.40 -12.97
N LEU A 246 6.50 -6.61 -13.39
CA LEU A 246 5.30 -7.31 -12.93
C LEU A 246 5.34 -7.50 -11.42
N ALA A 247 6.45 -7.96 -10.85
CA ALA A 247 6.59 -8.16 -9.42
C ALA A 247 6.43 -6.86 -8.62
N PHE A 248 7.10 -5.78 -9.03
CA PHE A 248 6.94 -4.46 -8.41
C PHE A 248 5.50 -3.95 -8.52
N THR A 249 4.88 -4.08 -9.69
CA THR A 249 3.51 -3.63 -9.91
C THR A 249 2.51 -4.45 -9.11
N PHE A 250 2.69 -5.76 -9.05
CA PHE A 250 1.85 -6.67 -8.28
C PHE A 250 1.92 -6.36 -6.77
N GLU A 251 3.13 -6.26 -6.20
CA GLU A 251 3.31 -5.89 -4.79
C GLU A 251 2.64 -4.55 -4.49
N PHE A 252 2.90 -3.53 -5.32
CA PHE A 252 2.37 -2.20 -5.11
C PHE A 252 0.83 -2.17 -5.18
N LEU A 253 0.23 -2.84 -6.18
CA LEU A 253 -1.22 -2.94 -6.34
C LEU A 253 -1.88 -3.72 -5.20
N LEU A 254 -1.22 -4.74 -4.66
CA LEU A 254 -1.73 -5.52 -3.53
C LEU A 254 -1.68 -4.69 -2.24
N LEU A 255 -0.57 -4.01 -1.96
CA LEU A 255 -0.42 -3.19 -0.75
C LEU A 255 -1.32 -1.95 -0.76
N ILE A 256 -1.44 -1.25 -1.88
CA ILE A 256 -2.39 -0.14 -2.02
C ILE A 256 -3.84 -0.63 -1.89
N ALA A 257 -4.12 -1.90 -2.21
CA ALA A 257 -5.46 -2.43 -2.05
C ALA A 257 -5.91 -2.58 -0.60
N ILE A 258 -4.96 -2.86 0.30
CA ILE A 258 -5.21 -3.13 1.72
C ILE A 258 -5.17 -1.85 2.55
N THR A 259 -4.34 -0.87 2.20
CA THR A 259 -4.22 0.36 2.97
C THR A 259 -5.49 1.22 2.92
N ASP A 260 -5.89 1.78 4.06
CA ASP A 260 -7.04 2.68 4.15
C ASP A 260 -6.77 4.05 3.50
N ASP A 261 -5.57 4.59 3.69
CA ASP A 261 -5.09 5.82 3.05
C ASP A 261 -4.09 5.54 1.92
N GLU A 262 -4.64 5.33 0.73
CA GLU A 262 -3.91 5.07 -0.52
C GLU A 262 -2.90 6.19 -0.84
N PHE A 263 -3.27 7.45 -0.57
CA PHE A 263 -2.46 8.61 -0.94
C PHE A 263 -1.23 8.74 -0.06
N THR A 264 -1.40 8.55 1.25
CA THR A 264 -0.27 8.47 2.18
C THR A 264 0.64 7.31 1.85
N TYR A 265 0.09 6.17 1.44
CA TYR A 265 0.89 5.03 0.97
C TYR A 265 1.69 5.36 -0.29
N ILE A 266 1.07 5.96 -1.30
CA ILE A 266 1.73 6.38 -2.54
C ILE A 266 2.89 7.34 -2.25
N LYS A 267 2.66 8.37 -1.43
CA LYS A 267 3.70 9.34 -1.06
C LYS A 267 4.89 8.67 -0.39
N LYS A 268 4.63 7.70 0.47
CA LYS A 268 5.68 6.96 1.20
C LYS A 268 6.50 6.05 0.28
N ASN A 269 5.87 5.47 -0.73
CA ASN A 269 6.49 4.52 -1.67
C ASN A 269 6.55 5.09 -3.09
N TRP A 270 6.91 6.38 -3.20
CA TRP A 270 6.92 7.10 -4.48
C TRP A 270 7.93 6.51 -5.48
N ILE A 271 9.02 5.89 -5.01
CA ILE A 271 10.02 5.23 -5.86
C ILE A 271 9.38 4.04 -6.57
N ASP A 272 8.63 3.20 -5.85
CA ASP A 272 7.95 2.04 -6.43
C ASP A 272 6.91 2.49 -7.48
N LEU A 273 6.14 3.55 -7.17
CA LEU A 273 5.23 4.15 -8.14
C LEU A 273 5.96 4.62 -9.41
N LEU A 274 7.13 5.24 -9.26
CA LEU A 274 7.89 5.76 -10.38
C LEU A 274 8.46 4.63 -11.25
N ILE A 275 8.96 3.54 -10.65
CA ILE A 275 9.38 2.32 -11.37
C ILE A 275 8.24 1.77 -12.22
N ILE A 276 7.01 1.78 -11.69
CA ILE A 276 5.81 1.28 -12.37
C ILE A 276 5.38 2.23 -13.50
N LEU A 277 5.43 3.55 -13.27
CA LEU A 277 4.92 4.57 -14.20
C LEU A 277 5.87 4.91 -15.35
N LEU A 278 7.20 4.85 -15.14
CA LEU A 278 8.18 5.23 -16.16
C LEU A 278 7.98 4.54 -17.51
N PRO A 279 7.71 3.22 -17.56
CA PRO A 279 7.45 2.55 -18.83
C PRO A 279 6.21 3.08 -19.57
N PHE A 280 5.16 3.48 -18.85
CA PHE A 280 3.96 4.07 -19.45
C PHE A 280 4.25 5.45 -20.04
N VAL A 281 5.10 6.26 -19.42
CA VAL A 281 5.50 7.57 -19.95
C VAL A 281 6.22 7.41 -21.29
N SER A 282 7.11 6.42 -21.38
CA SER A 282 7.76 6.06 -22.65
C SER A 282 6.74 5.60 -23.70
N PHE A 283 5.78 4.76 -23.31
CA PHE A 283 4.75 4.21 -24.19
C PHE A 283 3.77 5.26 -24.74
N VAL A 284 3.23 6.14 -23.89
CA VAL A 284 2.30 7.20 -24.33
C VAL A 284 2.99 8.16 -25.30
N ARG A 285 4.30 8.38 -25.14
CA ARG A 285 5.09 9.22 -26.03
C ARG A 285 5.28 8.58 -27.41
N SER A 286 5.57 7.28 -27.50
CA SER A 286 5.71 6.60 -28.79
C SER A 286 4.40 6.64 -29.59
N LEU A 287 3.24 6.51 -28.93
CA LEU A 287 1.92 6.66 -29.57
C LEU A 287 1.66 8.06 -30.14
N ARG A 288 2.15 9.13 -29.49
CA ARG A 288 1.99 10.51 -30.00
C ARG A 288 2.86 10.79 -31.23
N LEU A 289 4.03 10.17 -31.32
CA LEU A 289 4.95 10.35 -32.45
C LEU A 289 4.38 9.75 -33.76
N VAL A 290 3.52 8.72 -33.66
CA VAL A 290 2.80 8.15 -34.82
C VAL A 290 1.88 9.19 -35.49
N LYS A 291 1.30 10.13 -34.74
CA LYS A 291 0.42 11.18 -35.30
C LYS A 291 1.18 12.40 -35.84
N VAL A 292 2.45 12.59 -35.47
CA VAL A 292 3.24 13.81 -35.77
C VAL A 292 4.41 13.52 -36.73
N ALA A 293 4.47 12.32 -37.31
CA ALA A 293 5.48 11.88 -38.30
C ALA A 293 5.40 12.60 -39.67
N ARG A 294 4.89 13.84 -39.72
CA ARG A 294 5.05 14.78 -40.84
C ARG A 294 5.98 15.97 -40.53
N LEU A 295 6.58 16.06 -39.34
CA LEU A 295 7.58 17.10 -39.05
C LEU A 295 8.97 16.50 -38.73
N SER A 296 9.87 16.77 -39.67
CA SER A 296 11.26 16.36 -39.83
C SER A 296 12.25 16.80 -38.72
N GLN A 297 11.98 16.53 -37.43
CA GLN A 297 12.95 16.77 -36.34
C GLN A 297 13.00 15.64 -35.28
N LEU A 298 12.95 14.39 -35.76
CA LEU A 298 13.00 13.15 -34.98
C LEU A 298 14.44 12.71 -34.67
N SER A 299 15.18 13.45 -33.83
CA SER A 299 16.43 12.95 -33.21
C SER A 299 16.47 13.12 -31.70
N ARG A 300 15.64 14.03 -31.14
CA ARG A 300 15.60 14.31 -29.70
C ARG A 300 14.71 13.34 -28.90
N GLY A 301 13.78 12.63 -29.55
CA GLY A 301 12.89 11.68 -28.88
C GLY A 301 13.59 10.40 -28.39
N TYR A 302 14.57 9.91 -29.16
CA TYR A 302 15.27 8.65 -28.91
C TYR A 302 16.17 8.70 -27.66
N LYS A 303 16.96 9.78 -27.51
CA LYS A 303 17.85 9.96 -26.35
C LYS A 303 17.06 10.02 -25.04
N LEU A 304 15.90 10.69 -25.03
CA LEU A 304 15.09 10.82 -23.82
C LEU A 304 14.48 9.48 -23.39
N ARG A 305 14.13 8.59 -24.32
CA ARG A 305 13.64 7.25 -24.01
C ARG A 305 14.71 6.39 -23.34
N ALA A 306 15.89 6.33 -23.94
CA ALA A 306 17.03 5.61 -23.37
C ALA A 306 17.38 6.16 -21.97
N LEU A 307 17.30 7.48 -21.79
CA LEU A 307 17.48 8.11 -20.47
C LEU A 307 16.38 7.72 -19.47
N LEU A 308 15.12 7.57 -19.88
CA LEU A 308 14.03 7.15 -18.99
C LEU A 308 14.16 5.69 -18.56
N MET A 309 14.61 4.80 -19.45
CA MET A 309 14.87 3.40 -19.10
C MET A 309 16.06 3.27 -18.16
N LYS A 310 17.17 3.98 -18.45
CA LYS A 310 18.31 4.08 -17.52
C LYS A 310 17.93 4.70 -16.18
N ALA A 311 17.04 5.69 -16.18
CA ALA A 311 16.52 6.25 -14.94
C ALA A 311 15.70 5.22 -14.16
N ARG A 312 14.83 4.45 -14.82
CA ARG A 312 14.03 3.37 -14.19
C ARG A 312 14.93 2.38 -13.46
N GLU A 313 15.99 1.94 -14.11
CA GLU A 313 16.98 1.03 -13.53
C GLU A 313 17.65 1.63 -12.30
N GLY A 314 18.04 2.91 -12.37
CA GLY A 314 18.56 3.65 -11.22
C GLY A 314 17.56 3.74 -10.07
N PHE A 315 16.26 3.87 -10.35
CA PHE A 315 15.22 3.87 -9.32
C PHE A 315 14.97 2.48 -8.71
N ILE A 316 15.04 1.40 -9.49
CA ILE A 316 15.00 0.02 -8.96
C ILE A 316 16.19 -0.21 -8.02
N PHE A 317 17.37 0.29 -8.39
CA PHE A 317 18.54 0.23 -7.53
C PHE A 317 18.40 1.08 -6.26
N ALA A 318 17.81 2.27 -6.37
CA ALA A 318 17.49 3.10 -5.20
C ALA A 318 16.46 2.44 -4.27
N SER A 319 15.44 1.76 -4.83
CA SER A 319 14.44 1.03 -4.03
C SER A 319 15.08 -0.17 -3.31
N PHE A 320 15.99 -0.90 -3.98
CA PHE A 320 16.83 -1.92 -3.35
C PHE A 320 17.60 -1.35 -2.15
N PHE A 321 18.33 -0.25 -2.34
CA PHE A 321 19.10 0.38 -1.26
C PHE A 321 18.23 0.85 -0.11
N TYR A 322 17.09 1.46 -0.40
CA TYR A 322 16.14 1.90 0.62
C TYR A 322 15.62 0.71 1.44
N ARG A 323 15.24 -0.38 0.77
CA ARG A 323 14.75 -1.60 1.42
C ARG A 323 15.87 -2.29 2.22
N LEU A 324 17.09 -2.35 1.72
CA LEU A 324 18.24 -2.90 2.42
C LEU A 324 18.59 -2.09 3.68
N MET A 325 18.57 -0.75 3.59
CA MET A 325 18.74 0.12 4.76
C MET A 325 17.59 -0.05 5.76
N ALA A 326 16.37 -0.25 5.27
CA ALA A 326 15.24 -0.55 6.12
C ALA A 326 15.40 -1.88 6.86
N VAL A 327 16.12 -2.88 6.33
CA VAL A 327 16.31 -4.16 7.05
C VAL A 327 17.29 -4.03 8.24
N LYS A 328 18.17 -3.01 8.29
CA LYS A 328 19.15 -2.87 9.38
C LYS A 328 18.46 -2.51 10.72
N PRO A 329 18.49 -3.39 11.74
CA PRO A 329 17.72 -3.23 12.97
C PRO A 329 18.18 -2.04 13.82
N ASP A 330 19.48 -1.77 13.88
CA ASP A 330 20.04 -0.72 14.76
C ASP A 330 19.65 0.69 14.33
N TYR A 331 19.64 0.94 13.02
CA TYR A 331 19.20 2.22 12.46
C TYR A 331 17.69 2.43 12.70
N GLN A 332 16.90 1.36 12.53
CA GLN A 332 15.47 1.42 12.85
C GLN A 332 15.22 1.69 14.32
N LEU A 333 15.93 1.02 15.23
CA LEU A 333 15.78 1.20 16.67
C LEU A 333 16.07 2.66 17.06
N LYS A 334 17.19 3.24 16.60
CA LYS A 334 17.53 4.65 16.87
C LYS A 334 16.48 5.60 16.30
N LYS A 335 16.01 5.36 15.08
CA LYS A 335 14.98 6.19 14.44
C LYS A 335 13.64 6.10 15.16
N LEU A 336 13.21 4.90 15.55
CA LEU A 336 11.97 4.67 16.29
C LEU A 336 12.06 5.27 17.69
N MET A 337 13.20 5.12 18.38
CA MET A 337 13.43 5.75 19.68
C MET A 337 13.39 7.26 19.60
N LYS A 338 14.02 7.86 18.57
CA LYS A 338 13.96 9.30 18.32
C LYS A 338 12.51 9.75 18.10
N LYS A 339 11.76 9.05 17.25
CA LYS A 339 10.35 9.35 16.97
C LYS A 339 9.47 9.16 18.22
N LEU A 340 9.76 8.15 19.03
CA LEU A 340 9.05 7.91 20.29
C LEU A 340 9.27 9.07 21.26
N ASN A 341 10.52 9.52 21.42
CA ASN A 341 10.86 10.67 22.25
C ASN A 341 10.24 11.98 21.73
N GLU A 342 10.21 12.19 20.42
CA GLU A 342 9.54 13.35 19.80
C GLU A 342 8.03 13.32 20.07
N ASN A 343 7.37 12.18 19.83
CA ASN A 343 5.95 12.01 20.12
C ASN A 343 5.63 12.15 21.62
N GLN A 344 6.52 11.69 22.50
CA GLN A 344 6.37 11.87 23.96
C GLN A 344 6.43 13.35 24.34
N LYS A 345 7.35 14.12 23.76
CA LYS A 345 7.41 15.58 23.97
C LYS A 345 6.16 16.29 23.44
N GLU A 346 5.68 15.92 22.25
CA GLU A 346 4.43 16.48 21.71
C GLU A 346 3.26 16.16 22.63
N ARG A 347 3.18 14.93 23.15
CA ARG A 347 2.17 14.54 24.13
C ARG A 347 2.27 15.35 25.42
N GLU A 348 3.47 15.56 25.94
CA GLU A 348 3.69 16.38 27.14
C GLU A 348 3.18 17.81 26.96
N ILE A 349 3.48 18.42 25.81
CA ILE A 349 2.99 19.77 25.48
C ILE A 349 1.45 19.80 25.45
N ILE A 350 0.83 18.79 24.83
CA ILE A 350 -0.64 18.68 24.77
C ILE A 350 -1.24 18.47 26.17
N GLU A 351 -0.61 17.65 27.01
CA GLU A 351 -1.05 17.42 28.40
C GLU A 351 -0.94 18.72 29.24
N GLU A 352 0.13 19.52 29.07
CA GLU A 352 0.25 20.83 29.73
C GLU A 352 -0.85 21.80 29.27
N ASP A 353 -1.14 21.84 27.97
CA ASP A 353 -2.20 22.71 27.43
C ASP A 353 -3.60 22.27 27.89
N LEU A 354 -3.84 20.96 27.98
CA LEU A 354 -5.04 20.41 28.59
C LEU A 354 -5.16 20.77 30.07
N ALA A 355 -4.06 20.70 30.84
CA ALA A 355 -4.05 21.09 32.24
C ALA A 355 -4.40 22.57 32.41
N LYS A 356 -3.76 23.47 31.64
CA LYS A 356 -4.07 24.91 31.65
C LYS A 356 -5.53 25.19 31.31
N LEU A 357 -6.07 24.50 30.30
CA LEU A 357 -7.46 24.66 29.87
C LEU A 357 -8.44 24.12 30.92
N SER A 358 -8.13 22.99 31.56
CA SER A 358 -8.91 22.42 32.65
C SER A 358 -8.95 23.35 33.88
N ASP A 359 -7.81 23.93 34.26
CA ASP A 359 -7.73 24.93 35.33
C ASP A 359 -8.54 26.19 35.02
N TRP A 360 -8.51 26.63 33.77
CA TRP A 360 -9.31 27.77 33.32
C TRP A 360 -10.82 27.49 33.42
N LEU A 361 -11.26 26.30 33.00
CA LEU A 361 -12.66 25.86 33.12
C LEU A 361 -13.10 25.79 34.59
N LEU A 362 -12.30 25.16 35.45
CA LEU A 362 -12.60 25.07 36.89
C LEU A 362 -12.72 26.45 37.54
N LYS A 363 -11.82 27.38 37.19
CA LYS A 363 -11.89 28.78 37.67
C LYS A 363 -13.11 29.53 37.15
N LYS A 364 -13.54 29.26 35.91
CA LYS A 364 -14.74 29.86 35.33
C LYS A 364 -16.01 29.35 36.03
N GLU A 365 -16.15 28.04 36.21
CA GLU A 365 -17.28 27.46 36.94
C GLU A 365 -17.34 27.94 38.40
N ALA A 366 -16.19 28.06 39.06
CA ALA A 366 -16.12 28.59 40.41
C ALA A 366 -16.60 30.06 40.50
N LYS A 367 -16.32 30.88 39.46
CA LYS A 367 -16.83 32.26 39.39
C LYS A 367 -18.33 32.32 39.14
N GLU A 368 -18.85 31.45 38.26
CA GLU A 368 -20.28 31.39 37.94
C GLU A 368 -21.13 30.86 39.10
N LYS A 369 -20.58 30.04 40.01
CA LYS A 369 -21.28 29.55 41.21
C LYS A 369 -21.30 30.54 42.39
N VAL A 370 -20.50 31.61 42.33
CA VAL A 370 -20.38 32.62 43.40
C VAL A 370 -21.20 33.88 43.07
N GLN A 371 -21.61 34.06 41.82
CA GLN A 371 -22.66 35.00 41.40
C GLN A 371 -24.03 34.36 41.53
#